data_AF-A0A962ZDW3-F1
#
_entry.id   AF-A0A962ZDW3-F1
#
_cell.length_a   1.000
_cell.length_b   1.000
_cell.length_c   1.000
_cell.angle_alpha   90.00
_cell.angle_beta   90.00
_cell.angle_gamma   90.00
#
_symmetry.space_group_name_H-M   'P 1'
#
loop_
_entity.id
_entity.type
_entity.pdbx_description
1 polymer ?
#
loop_
_entity_poly.entity_id
_entity_poly.type
_entity_poly.pdbx_seq_one_letter_code
_entity_poly.pdbx_strand_id
1 'polypeptide(L)'
;MTGDQVITDDDVNIEELEIRLLLEAIYSLYGYDFRQYSKASMRRRILHRLGLSGMKTITEMTGRVLRDRQFFVSLLNDMTVNVTEMFRDPQFYRRFREEVVPVLKTFPFIKI
;
A
#
# COMPACT_ATOMS: atom_id res chain seq x y z
N MET A 1 -11.71 35.57 -22.78
CA MET A 1 -11.74 34.39 -23.67
C MET A 1 -10.97 33.29 -22.97
N THR A 2 -11.61 32.64 -22.00
CA THR A 2 -11.08 31.45 -21.31
C THR A 2 -11.18 30.31 -22.31
N GLY A 3 -10.03 29.79 -22.74
CA GLY A 3 -9.97 28.62 -23.60
C GLY A 3 -10.59 27.44 -22.86
N ASP A 4 -11.73 26.99 -23.37
CA ASP A 4 -12.37 25.75 -22.95
C ASP A 4 -11.42 24.62 -23.33
N GLN A 5 -10.60 24.16 -22.38
CA GLN A 5 -9.81 22.96 -22.57
C GLN A 5 -10.78 21.79 -22.52
N VAL A 6 -11.15 21.32 -23.70
CA VAL A 6 -11.93 20.10 -23.88
C VAL A 6 -11.14 18.96 -23.22
N ILE A 7 -11.60 18.51 -22.05
CA ILE A 7 -11.05 17.33 -21.39
C ILE A 7 -11.51 16.14 -22.23
N THR A 8 -10.60 15.58 -23.03
CA THR A 8 -10.82 14.35 -23.78
C THR A 8 -10.71 13.16 -22.83
N ASP A 9 -11.69 12.25 -22.87
CA ASP A 9 -11.75 11.04 -22.01
C ASP A 9 -10.53 10.11 -22.16
N ASP A 10 -9.77 10.26 -23.25
CA ASP A 10 -8.58 9.45 -23.56
C ASP A 10 -7.38 9.69 -22.60
N ASP A 11 -7.36 10.81 -21.86
CA ASP A 11 -6.23 11.19 -21.00
C ASP A 11 -6.43 10.89 -19.49
N VAL A 12 -7.64 10.50 -19.07
CA VAL A 12 -7.95 10.31 -17.65
C VAL A 12 -8.10 8.83 -17.31
N ASN A 13 -7.05 8.25 -16.73
CA ASN A 13 -7.16 6.94 -16.08
C ASN A 13 -8.03 7.08 -14.81
N ILE A 14 -9.33 6.76 -14.95
CA ILE A 14 -10.33 6.85 -13.87
C ILE A 14 -9.86 6.10 -12.63
N GLU A 15 -9.27 4.92 -12.77
CA GLU A 15 -8.82 4.11 -11.63
C GLU A 15 -7.69 4.81 -10.85
N GLU A 16 -6.72 5.43 -11.55
CA GLU A 16 -5.66 6.20 -10.89
C GLU A 16 -6.23 7.43 -10.16
N LEU A 17 -7.24 8.07 -10.74
CA LEU A 17 -7.96 9.17 -10.10
C LEU A 17 -8.68 8.70 -8.82
N GLU A 18 -9.42 7.60 -8.88
CA GLU A 18 -10.12 7.06 -7.72
C GLU A 18 -9.15 6.65 -6.60
N ILE A 19 -8.01 6.03 -6.94
CA ILE A 19 -6.96 5.70 -5.97
C ILE A 19 -6.46 6.97 -5.29
N ARG A 20 -6.15 8.02 -6.06
CA ARG A 20 -5.68 9.28 -5.50
C ARG A 20 -6.70 9.90 -4.54
N LEU A 21 -7.98 9.88 -4.91
CA LEU A 21 -9.07 10.38 -4.06
C LEU A 21 -9.21 9.58 -2.77
N LEU A 22 -9.10 8.25 -2.84
CA LEU A 22 -9.11 7.38 -1.66
C LEU A 22 -7.96 7.73 -0.71
N LEU A 23 -6.73 7.86 -1.22
CA LEU A 23 -5.56 8.17 -0.39
C LEU A 23 -5.67 9.56 0.25
N GLU A 24 -6.20 10.54 -0.47
CA GLU A 24 -6.42 11.89 0.06
C GLU A 24 -7.50 11.90 1.15
N ALA A 25 -8.59 11.15 0.96
CA ALA A 25 -9.63 10.99 1.98
C ALA A 25 -9.09 10.36 3.26
N ILE A 26 -8.23 9.33 3.13
CA ILE A 26 -7.60 8.67 4.28
C ILE A 26 -6.66 9.63 5.02
N TYR A 27 -5.83 10.38 4.28
CA TYR A 27 -4.95 11.39 4.87
C TYR A 27 -5.75 12.48 5.60
N SER A 28 -6.79 13.01 4.95
CA SER A 28 -7.60 14.10 5.49
C SER A 28 -8.40 13.70 6.73
N LEU A 29 -8.97 12.49 6.76
CA LEU A 29 -9.84 12.05 7.86
C LEU A 29 -9.08 11.37 9.01
N TYR A 30 -8.01 10.63 8.70
CA TYR A 30 -7.32 9.78 9.67
C TYR A 30 -5.84 10.13 9.87
N GLY A 31 -5.24 10.99 9.03
CA GLY A 31 -3.85 11.42 9.15
C GLY A 31 -2.80 10.42 8.65
N TYR A 32 -3.22 9.28 8.09
CA TYR A 32 -2.28 8.30 7.53
C TYR A 32 -1.91 8.66 6.09
N ASP A 33 -0.62 8.91 5.83
CA ASP A 33 -0.14 9.30 4.50
C ASP A 33 0.45 8.11 3.72
N PHE A 34 -0.33 7.58 2.78
CA PHE A 34 0.10 6.53 1.86
C PHE A 34 0.55 7.06 0.49
N ARG A 35 0.51 8.38 0.27
CA ARG A 35 0.76 9.00 -1.04
C ARG A 35 2.23 8.89 -1.48
N GLN A 36 3.13 8.70 -0.51
CA GLN A 36 4.57 8.51 -0.74
C GLN A 36 4.96 7.05 -0.99
N TYR A 37 4.03 6.10 -0.89
CA TYR A 37 4.31 4.68 -1.13
C TYR A 37 4.36 4.37 -2.63
N SER A 38 5.01 3.26 -2.98
CA SER A 38 5.02 2.73 -4.35
C SER A 38 3.60 2.63 -4.92
N LYS A 39 3.29 3.41 -5.97
CA LYS A 39 1.99 3.41 -6.66
C LYS A 39 1.53 2.00 -7.03
N ALA A 40 2.41 1.19 -7.62
CA ALA A 40 2.10 -0.18 -8.02
C ALA A 40 1.75 -1.08 -6.82
N SER A 41 2.41 -0.89 -5.67
CA SER A 41 2.13 -1.67 -4.47
C SER A 41 0.81 -1.26 -3.82
N MET A 42 0.53 0.05 -3.73
CA MET A 42 -0.74 0.55 -3.19
C MET A 42 -1.91 0.14 -4.08
N ARG A 43 -1.78 0.29 -5.40
CA ARG A 43 -2.77 -0.17 -6.38
C ARG A 43 -3.15 -1.63 -6.16
N ARG A 44 -2.17 -2.53 -6.08
CA ARG A 44 -2.44 -3.96 -5.84
C ARG A 44 -3.20 -4.21 -4.54
N ARG A 45 -2.86 -3.52 -3.45
CA ARG A 45 -3.52 -3.69 -2.14
C ARG A 45 -4.95 -3.15 -2.14
N ILE A 46 -5.16 -1.98 -2.75
CA ILE A 46 -6.49 -1.38 -2.88
C ILE A 46 -7.41 -2.29 -3.72
N LEU A 47 -6.93 -2.76 -4.88
CA LEU A 47 -7.70 -3.69 -5.73
C LEU A 47 -7.95 -5.03 -5.04
N HIS A 48 -7.00 -5.54 -4.26
CA HIS A 48 -7.20 -6.73 -3.45
C HIS A 48 -8.32 -6.54 -2.43
N ARG A 49 -8.29 -5.45 -1.65
CA ARG A 49 -9.35 -5.12 -0.69
C ARG A 49 -10.70 -4.88 -1.38
N LEU A 50 -10.71 -4.27 -2.57
CA LEU A 50 -11.92 -4.10 -3.38
C LEU A 50 -12.57 -5.45 -3.68
N GLY A 51 -11.77 -6.42 -4.17
CA GLY A 51 -12.25 -7.78 -4.48
C GLY A 51 -12.80 -8.53 -3.26
N LEU A 52 -12.26 -8.29 -2.06
CA LEU A 52 -12.76 -8.90 -0.82
C LEU A 52 -14.04 -8.25 -0.29
N SER A 53 -14.29 -6.98 -0.65
CA SER A 53 -15.38 -6.20 -0.09
C SER A 53 -16.73 -6.37 -0.80
N GLY A 54 -16.73 -6.91 -2.01
CA GLY A 54 -17.92 -6.99 -2.87
C GLY A 54 -18.35 -5.64 -3.49
N MET A 55 -17.62 -4.55 -3.24
CA MET A 55 -17.87 -3.24 -3.84
C MET A 55 -17.42 -3.22 -5.31
N LYS A 56 -18.08 -2.38 -6.12
CA LYS A 56 -17.85 -2.33 -7.57
C LYS A 56 -16.76 -1.35 -7.98
N THR A 57 -16.54 -0.29 -7.20
CA THR A 57 -15.60 0.78 -7.55
C THR A 57 -14.79 1.26 -6.34
N ILE A 58 -13.65 1.91 -6.60
CA ILE A 58 -12.82 2.50 -5.54
C ILE A 58 -13.51 3.75 -4.96
N THR A 59 -14.35 4.44 -5.74
CA THR A 59 -15.19 5.53 -5.21
C THR A 59 -16.18 5.02 -4.16
N GLU A 60 -16.81 3.86 -4.37
CA GLU A 60 -17.69 3.24 -3.37
C GLU A 60 -16.91 2.90 -2.08
N MET A 61 -15.71 2.34 -2.24
CA MET A 61 -14.79 2.08 -1.13
C MET A 61 -14.43 3.36 -0.37
N THR A 62 -14.12 4.44 -1.07
CA THR A 62 -13.86 5.76 -0.48
C THR A 62 -15.08 6.22 0.33
N GLY A 63 -16.29 6.09 -0.24
CA GLY A 63 -17.53 6.40 0.45
C GLY A 63 -17.72 5.61 1.75
N ARG A 64 -17.29 4.33 1.76
CA ARG A 64 -17.32 3.49 2.95
C ARG A 64 -16.28 3.92 3.99
N VAL A 65 -15.04 4.19 3.58
CA VAL A 65 -13.96 4.68 4.46
C VAL A 65 -14.37 5.95 5.22
N LEU A 66 -15.12 6.84 4.58
CA LEU A 66 -15.57 8.09 5.18
C LEU A 66 -16.67 7.93 6.25
N ARG A 67 -17.41 6.81 6.24
CA ARG A 67 -18.62 6.61 7.05
C ARG A 67 -18.52 5.44 8.03
N ASP A 68 -17.62 4.50 7.76
CA ASP A 68 -17.45 3.28 8.54
C ASP A 68 -15.99 3.17 9.00
N ARG A 69 -15.78 3.53 10.27
CA ARG A 69 -14.46 3.48 10.90
C ARG A 69 -13.94 2.05 11.03
N GLN A 70 -14.81 1.05 11.19
CA GLN A 70 -14.40 -0.34 11.30
C GLN A 70 -13.87 -0.85 9.95
N PHE A 71 -14.54 -0.48 8.85
CA PHE A 71 -14.02 -0.72 7.51
C PHE A 71 -12.66 -0.07 7.29
N PHE A 72 -12.47 1.18 7.72
CA PHE A 72 -11.17 1.85 7.64
C PHE A 72 -10.08 1.05 8.36
N VAL A 73 -10.32 0.56 9.58
CA VAL A 73 -9.34 -0.27 10.32
C VAL A 73 -8.96 -1.52 9.54
N SER A 74 -9.95 -2.20 8.94
CA SER A 74 -9.67 -3.33 8.05
C SER A 74 -8.81 -2.89 6.86
N LEU A 75 -9.21 -1.85 6.11
CA LEU A 75 -8.44 -1.34 4.97
C LEU A 75 -6.99 -0.98 5.38
N LEU A 76 -6.81 -0.31 6.51
CA LEU A 76 -5.50 0.06 7.04
C LEU A 76 -4.59 -1.16 7.21
N ASN A 77 -5.10 -2.25 7.78
CA ASN A 77 -4.35 -3.49 7.98
C ASN A 77 -3.92 -4.16 6.66
N ASP A 78 -4.70 -4.01 5.59
CA ASP A 78 -4.32 -4.53 4.26
C ASP A 78 -3.31 -3.62 3.55
N MET A 79 -3.38 -2.31 3.82
CA MET A 79 -2.45 -1.33 3.26
C MET A 79 -1.07 -1.38 3.92
N THR A 80 -1.00 -1.75 5.20
CA THR A 80 0.28 -1.93 5.90
C THR A 80 0.91 -3.29 5.59
N VAL A 81 2.25 -3.37 5.58
CA VAL A 81 2.94 -4.67 5.51
C VAL A 81 2.82 -5.32 6.88
N ASN A 82 1.79 -6.13 7.11
CA ASN A 82 1.74 -6.99 8.30
C ASN A 82 2.54 -8.26 8.03
N VAL A 83 3.87 -8.17 8.16
CA VAL A 83 4.66 -9.40 8.14
C VAL A 83 5.85 -9.28 9.08
N THR A 84 5.59 -9.64 10.34
CA THR A 84 6.61 -10.11 11.27
C THR A 84 6.44 -11.62 11.38
N GLU A 85 6.74 -12.35 10.31
CA GLU A 85 6.94 -13.80 10.39
C GLU A 85 8.43 -14.04 10.62
N MET A 86 8.79 -14.68 11.75
CA MET A 86 10.17 -15.14 11.91
C MET A 86 10.47 -16.16 10.80
N PHE A 87 11.59 -15.97 10.09
CA PHE A 87 12.07 -16.91 9.05
C PHE A 87 11.26 -16.99 7.74
N ARG A 88 10.75 -15.87 7.25
CA ARG A 88 10.05 -15.74 5.96
C ARG A 88 10.76 -16.39 4.76
N ASP A 89 12.09 -16.48 4.79
CA ASP A 89 12.87 -17.22 3.79
C ASP A 89 13.90 -18.13 4.47
N PRO A 90 13.53 -19.40 4.76
CA PRO A 90 14.43 -20.35 5.41
C PRO A 90 15.73 -20.59 4.62
N GLN A 91 15.70 -20.47 3.29
CA GLN A 91 16.89 -20.65 2.46
C GLN A 91 17.83 -19.46 2.56
N PHE A 92 17.28 -18.24 2.58
CA PHE A 92 18.05 -17.03 2.85
C PHE A 92 18.73 -17.10 4.22
N TYR A 93 18.01 -17.44 5.30
CA TYR A 93 18.62 -17.55 6.62
C TYR A 93 19.65 -18.69 6.72
N ARG A 94 19.45 -19.78 5.97
CA ARG A 94 20.44 -20.86 5.85
C ARG A 94 21.72 -20.37 5.18
N ARG A 95 21.62 -19.74 4.01
CA ARG A 95 22.78 -19.17 3.31
C ARG A 95 23.45 -18.07 4.11
N PHE A 96 22.68 -17.18 4.74
CA PHE A 96 23.22 -16.14 5.61
C PHE A 96 24.02 -16.75 6.76
N ARG A 97 23.54 -17.82 7.38
CA ARG A 97 24.27 -18.55 8.43
C ARG A 97 25.52 -19.26 7.91
N GLU A 98 25.46 -19.87 6.74
CA GLU A 98 26.55 -20.68 6.19
C GLU A 98 27.64 -19.81 5.54
N GLU A 99 27.28 -18.68 4.93
CA GLU A 99 28.18 -17.85 4.12
C GLU A 99 28.55 -16.53 4.82
N VAL A 100 27.60 -15.85 5.46
CA VAL A 100 27.80 -14.48 5.96
C VAL A 100 28.24 -14.47 7.43
N VAL A 101 27.63 -15.28 8.30
CA VAL A 101 27.99 -15.36 9.73
C VAL A 101 29.46 -15.73 9.98
N PRO A 102 30.10 -16.67 9.24
CA PRO A 102 31.52 -16.95 9.43
C PRO A 102 32.42 -15.75 9.14
N VAL A 103 32.06 -14.94 8.13
CA VAL A 103 32.77 -13.70 7.79
C VAL A 103 32.56 -12.65 8.89
N LEU A 104 31.32 -12.47 9.36
CA LEU A 104 31.03 -11.50 10.42
C LEU A 104 31.75 -11.85 11.75
N LYS A 105 31.93 -13.13 12.06
CA LYS A 105 32.70 -13.59 13.24
C LYS A 105 34.17 -13.17 13.22
N THR A 106 34.72 -12.79 12.07
CA THR A 106 36.10 -12.28 11.98
C THR A 106 36.24 -10.86 12.51
N PHE A 107 35.13 -10.14 12.72
CA PHE A 107 35.14 -8.80 13.28
C PHE A 107 34.95 -8.83 14.80
N PRO A 108 35.71 -8.03 15.57
CA PRO A 108 35.61 -8.00 17.02
C PRO A 108 34.26 -7.49 17.54
N PHE A 109 33.49 -6.76 16.72
CA PHE A 109 32.13 -6.32 17.02
C PHE A 109 31.27 -6.31 15.75
N ILE A 110 30.04 -6.77 15.89
CA ILE A 110 29.04 -6.78 14.80
C ILE A 110 27.85 -5.93 15.27
N LYS A 111 27.52 -4.87 14.53
CA LYS A 111 26.27 -4.09 14.72
C LYS A 111 25.39 -4.34 13.49
N ILE A 112 24.20 -4.91 13.71
CA ILE A 112 23.18 -5.23 12.69
C ILE A 112 21.84 -4.75 13.23
#